data_AF-A0A6G1S785-F1
#
_entry.id   AF-A0A6G1S785-F1
#
_cell.length_a   1.000
_cell.length_b   1.000
_cell.length_c   1.000
_cell.angle_alpha   90.00
_cell.angle_beta   90.00
_cell.angle_gamma   90.00
#
_symmetry.space_group_name_H-M   'P 1'
#
loop_
_entity.id
_entity.type
_entity.pdbx_description
1 polymer ?
#
loop_
_entity_poly.entity_id
_entity_poly.type
_entity_poly.pdbx_seq_one_letter_code
_entity_poly.pdbx_strand_id
1 'polypeptide(L)'
;MRFTRRAEGLKAARTIFKKAREEKSIEHQIYTAAALMKYHCTKDQAVACKIFELGLKKFSTCSDFILSYIHFMNTLNEENNTRVLFERVLTTSSLQPNETVEIWNSFLEFEAGIGDLSSITKVERRRTLALEKAFPRCTEASWAIDKYKFQDLYPCSLNELKSLGYEPQQAITSLASVRRLMTSLSPQPEATTTHQQSNSASNNGTKNLKSSSNRQVSNKFLNGQTSELFETHDGESEFGLDGSNQSNMCLPDLDQMLPFKPAMNPGFGAHSVPGGTFPPPPAIGMLLSRLPQTGSFWGPYVDIDELCNIVRVSDFDELFNSLVELKRNDSSKPRTKRARQE
;
A
#
# COMPACT_ATOMS: atom_id res chain seq x y z
N MET A 1 -0.28 -36.21 -13.36
CA MET A 1 -0.31 -35.50 -14.66
C MET A 1 0.97 -34.70 -14.95
N ARG A 2 1.37 -33.70 -14.13
CA ARG A 2 2.59 -32.90 -14.38
C ARG A 2 3.87 -33.74 -14.48
N PHE A 3 4.04 -34.73 -13.60
CA PHE A 3 5.15 -35.68 -13.63
C PHE A 3 5.22 -36.43 -14.96
N THR A 4 4.13 -37.11 -15.34
CA THR A 4 4.04 -37.89 -16.58
C THR A 4 4.31 -37.06 -17.82
N ARG A 5 3.88 -35.80 -17.85
CA ARG A 5 4.26 -34.88 -18.94
C ARG A 5 5.78 -34.68 -19.03
N ARG A 6 6.46 -34.52 -17.89
CA ARG A 6 7.92 -34.34 -17.84
C ARG A 6 8.69 -35.60 -18.23
N ALA A 7 8.20 -36.77 -17.82
CA ALA A 7 8.89 -38.04 -18.03
C ALA A 7 8.57 -38.72 -19.37
N GLU A 8 7.29 -38.74 -19.76
CA GLU A 8 6.77 -39.56 -20.88
C GLU A 8 6.15 -38.70 -22.00
N GLY A 9 6.14 -37.38 -21.83
CA GLY A 9 5.64 -36.44 -22.81
C GLY A 9 4.12 -36.23 -22.81
N LEU A 10 3.63 -35.55 -23.84
CA LEU A 10 2.30 -34.94 -23.85
C LEU A 10 1.16 -35.95 -24.07
N LYS A 11 1.43 -37.05 -24.78
CA LYS A 11 0.43 -38.09 -25.09
C LYS A 11 0.02 -38.84 -23.83
N ALA A 12 1.00 -39.26 -23.01
CA ALA A 12 0.76 -39.91 -21.73
C ALA A 12 0.08 -38.98 -20.71
N ALA A 13 0.40 -37.69 -20.71
CA ALA A 13 -0.29 -36.73 -19.85
C ALA A 13 -1.79 -36.57 -20.20
N ARG A 14 -2.15 -36.67 -21.50
CA ARG A 14 -3.55 -36.62 -21.96
C ARG A 14 -4.35 -37.86 -21.52
N THR A 15 -3.73 -39.05 -21.50
CA THR A 15 -4.43 -40.26 -21.03
C THR A 15 -4.75 -40.17 -19.55
N ILE A 16 -3.85 -39.60 -18.74
CA ILE A 16 -4.12 -39.32 -17.32
C ILE A 16 -5.24 -38.30 -17.16
N PHE A 17 -5.23 -37.23 -17.95
CA PHE A 17 -6.32 -36.26 -17.92
C PHE A 17 -7.67 -36.89 -18.26
N LYS A 18 -7.71 -37.80 -19.25
CA LYS A 18 -8.92 -38.55 -19.59
C LYS A 18 -9.41 -39.39 -18.40
N LYS A 19 -8.52 -40.18 -17.79
CA LYS A 19 -8.84 -40.98 -16.60
C LYS A 19 -9.36 -40.11 -15.44
N ALA A 20 -8.70 -38.98 -15.20
CA ALA A 20 -9.10 -38.04 -14.15
C ALA A 20 -10.50 -37.45 -14.38
N ARG A 21 -10.90 -37.21 -15.63
CA ARG A 21 -12.23 -36.68 -15.92
C ARG A 21 -13.37 -37.68 -15.65
N GLU A 22 -13.07 -38.97 -15.77
CA GLU A 22 -14.02 -40.07 -15.56
C GLU A 22 -14.28 -40.29 -14.06
N GLU A 23 -13.35 -39.86 -13.20
CA GLU A 23 -13.46 -39.96 -11.76
C GLU A 23 -14.36 -38.86 -11.17
N LYS A 24 -15.29 -39.26 -10.29
CA LYS A 24 -16.26 -38.34 -9.67
C LYS A 24 -15.66 -37.51 -8.52
N SER A 25 -14.61 -38.01 -7.88
CA SER A 25 -13.97 -37.37 -6.72
C SER A 25 -13.06 -36.19 -7.09
N ILE A 26 -12.79 -35.99 -8.38
CA ILE A 26 -11.80 -35.01 -8.81
C ILE A 26 -12.39 -33.60 -8.90
N GLU A 27 -11.69 -32.69 -8.24
CA GLU A 27 -11.98 -31.27 -8.15
C GLU A 27 -11.57 -30.49 -9.42
N HIS A 28 -12.05 -29.25 -9.53
CA HIS A 28 -11.82 -28.34 -10.64
C HIS A 28 -10.33 -28.10 -10.99
N GLN A 29 -9.43 -28.24 -10.02
CA GLN A 29 -7.99 -27.99 -10.16
C GLN A 29 -7.34 -28.76 -11.31
N ILE A 30 -7.84 -29.97 -11.63
CA ILE A 30 -7.29 -30.77 -12.73
C ILE A 30 -7.47 -30.09 -14.10
N TYR A 31 -8.59 -29.38 -14.29
CA TYR A 31 -8.89 -28.69 -15.54
C TYR A 31 -8.00 -27.47 -15.69
N THR A 32 -7.85 -26.68 -14.63
CA THR A 32 -6.92 -25.54 -14.58
C THR A 32 -5.50 -26.00 -14.88
N ALA A 33 -5.03 -27.05 -14.20
CA ALA A 33 -3.70 -27.60 -14.41
C ALA A 33 -3.51 -28.13 -15.84
N ALA A 34 -4.50 -28.79 -16.41
CA ALA A 34 -4.45 -29.32 -17.77
C ALA A 34 -4.40 -28.22 -18.84
N ALA A 35 -5.21 -27.17 -18.69
CA ALA A 35 -5.27 -26.04 -19.62
C ALA A 35 -3.97 -25.21 -19.57
N LEU A 36 -3.50 -24.84 -18.38
CA LEU A 36 -2.25 -24.10 -18.21
C LEU A 36 -1.05 -24.91 -18.71
N MET A 37 -1.05 -26.23 -18.49
CA MET A 37 -0.01 -27.10 -19.04
C MET A 37 -0.03 -27.11 -20.57
N LYS A 38 -1.21 -27.10 -21.20
CA LYS A 38 -1.32 -27.00 -22.67
C LYS A 38 -0.84 -25.65 -23.19
N TYR A 39 -1.23 -24.57 -22.55
CA TYR A 39 -0.82 -23.24 -22.95
C TYR A 39 0.69 -23.03 -22.78
N HIS A 40 1.25 -23.25 -21.59
CA HIS A 40 2.66 -22.97 -21.35
C HIS A 40 3.62 -23.94 -22.05
N CYS A 41 3.24 -25.22 -22.24
CA CYS A 41 4.13 -26.22 -22.84
C CYS A 41 4.01 -26.32 -24.36
N THR A 42 2.80 -26.19 -24.91
CA THR A 42 2.57 -26.35 -26.36
C THR A 42 2.17 -25.07 -27.07
N LYS A 43 1.97 -23.96 -26.35
CA LYS A 43 1.54 -22.66 -26.89
C LYS A 43 0.24 -22.73 -27.69
N ASP A 44 -0.57 -23.75 -27.40
CA ASP A 44 -1.87 -23.99 -28.05
C ASP A 44 -2.97 -23.35 -27.21
N GLN A 45 -3.27 -22.08 -27.51
CA GLN A 45 -4.32 -21.30 -26.85
C GLN A 45 -5.71 -21.90 -27.10
N ALA A 46 -6.00 -22.30 -28.34
CA ALA A 46 -7.31 -22.81 -28.71
C ALA A 46 -7.68 -24.07 -27.92
N VAL A 47 -6.73 -24.98 -27.71
CA VAL A 47 -6.97 -26.18 -26.89
C VAL A 47 -7.07 -25.83 -25.41
N ALA A 48 -6.29 -24.87 -24.91
CA ALA A 48 -6.41 -24.41 -23.53
C ALA A 48 -7.80 -23.81 -23.24
N CYS A 49 -8.30 -22.93 -24.11
CA CYS A 49 -9.67 -22.38 -24.01
C CYS A 49 -10.72 -23.49 -24.05
N LYS A 50 -10.59 -24.47 -24.96
CA LYS A 50 -11.51 -25.63 -25.01
C LYS A 50 -11.54 -26.44 -23.71
N ILE A 51 -10.40 -26.59 -23.03
CA ILE A 51 -10.33 -27.30 -21.74
C ILE A 51 -11.03 -26.48 -20.64
N PHE A 52 -10.84 -25.15 -20.63
CA PHE A 52 -11.54 -24.27 -19.69
C PHE A 52 -13.05 -24.25 -19.92
N GLU A 53 -13.51 -24.11 -21.17
CA GLU A 53 -14.94 -24.20 -21.52
C GLU A 53 -15.56 -25.54 -21.11
N LEU A 54 -14.81 -26.63 -21.27
CA LEU A 54 -15.25 -27.95 -20.81
C LEU A 54 -15.34 -28.05 -19.28
N GLY A 55 -14.40 -27.41 -18.56
CA GLY A 55 -14.44 -27.33 -17.11
C GLY A 55 -15.58 -26.45 -16.61
N LEU A 56 -15.86 -25.34 -17.29
CA LEU A 56 -16.90 -24.38 -16.93
C LEU A 56 -18.29 -25.02 -16.97
N LYS A 57 -18.53 -25.95 -17.91
CA LYS A 57 -19.78 -26.73 -17.96
C LYS A 57 -20.00 -27.63 -16.73
N LYS A 58 -18.92 -28.10 -16.09
CA LYS A 58 -18.99 -29.01 -14.94
C LYS A 58 -18.90 -28.28 -13.60
N PHE A 59 -18.14 -27.19 -13.55
CA PHE A 59 -17.82 -26.43 -12.34
C PHE A 59 -18.25 -24.96 -12.44
N SER A 60 -19.40 -24.69 -13.05
CA SER A 60 -19.95 -23.32 -13.17
C SER A 60 -20.29 -22.69 -11.81
N THR A 61 -20.49 -23.49 -10.77
CA THR A 61 -20.80 -23.01 -9.41
C THR A 61 -19.55 -22.77 -8.56
N CYS A 62 -18.35 -23.08 -9.05
CA CYS A 62 -17.12 -22.95 -8.27
C CYS A 62 -16.39 -21.66 -8.63
N SER A 63 -16.35 -20.70 -7.69
CA SER A 63 -15.71 -19.39 -7.91
C SER A 63 -14.20 -19.50 -8.19
N ASP A 64 -13.48 -20.39 -7.48
CA ASP A 64 -12.04 -20.58 -7.68
C ASP A 64 -11.67 -21.04 -9.09
N PHE A 65 -12.50 -21.90 -9.68
CA PHE A 65 -12.33 -22.35 -11.07
C PHE A 65 -12.54 -21.20 -12.06
N ILE A 66 -13.61 -20.43 -11.85
CA ILE A 66 -13.95 -19.28 -12.67
C ILE A 66 -12.84 -18.24 -12.62
N LEU A 67 -12.34 -17.89 -11.44
CA LEU A 67 -11.24 -16.94 -11.27
C LEU A 67 -9.96 -17.43 -11.96
N SER A 68 -9.67 -18.74 -11.88
CA SER A 68 -8.55 -19.33 -12.61
C SER A 68 -8.71 -19.18 -14.14
N TYR A 69 -9.94 -19.31 -14.65
CA TYR A 69 -10.23 -19.13 -16.07
C TYR A 69 -10.13 -17.66 -16.49
N ILE A 70 -10.70 -16.75 -15.70
CA ILE A 70 -10.62 -15.30 -15.93
C ILE A 70 -9.16 -14.84 -15.94
N HIS A 71 -8.36 -15.27 -14.96
CA HIS A 71 -6.94 -14.96 -14.91
C HIS A 71 -6.22 -15.46 -16.17
N PHE A 72 -6.53 -16.68 -16.62
CA PHE A 72 -5.98 -17.19 -17.88
C PHE A 72 -6.39 -16.33 -19.08
N MET A 73 -7.67 -15.96 -19.21
CA MET A 73 -8.13 -15.09 -20.31
C MET A 73 -7.46 -13.72 -20.28
N ASN A 74 -7.23 -13.16 -19.09
CA ASN A 74 -6.50 -11.90 -18.93
C ASN A 74 -5.05 -12.02 -19.43
N THR A 75 -4.38 -13.17 -19.20
CA THR A 75 -3.03 -13.40 -19.74
C THR A 75 -2.97 -13.51 -21.27
N LEU A 76 -4.10 -13.75 -21.94
CA LEU A 76 -4.17 -13.76 -23.41
C LEU A 76 -4.33 -12.36 -24.01
N ASN A 77 -4.62 -11.35 -23.18
CA ASN A 77 -4.86 -9.97 -23.58
C ASN A 77 -5.99 -9.81 -24.63
N GLU A 78 -6.98 -10.70 -24.60
CA GLU A 78 -8.19 -10.60 -25.43
C GLU A 78 -9.32 -9.95 -24.64
N GLU A 79 -9.34 -8.61 -24.63
CA GLU A 79 -10.22 -7.82 -23.76
C GLU A 79 -11.71 -8.10 -24.01
N ASN A 80 -12.14 -8.11 -25.27
CA ASN A 80 -13.54 -8.35 -25.63
C ASN A 80 -14.02 -9.72 -25.17
N ASN A 81 -13.18 -10.75 -25.36
CA ASN A 81 -13.51 -12.11 -24.96
C ASN A 81 -13.54 -12.25 -23.43
N THR A 82 -12.66 -11.53 -22.73
CA THR A 82 -12.61 -11.51 -21.26
C THR A 82 -13.85 -10.82 -20.69
N ARG A 83 -14.29 -9.69 -21.26
CA ARG A 83 -15.56 -9.02 -20.91
C ARG A 83 -16.75 -9.95 -21.10
N VAL A 84 -16.84 -10.61 -22.25
CA VAL A 84 -17.91 -11.57 -22.54
C VAL A 84 -17.90 -12.72 -21.52
N LEU A 85 -16.72 -13.19 -21.10
CA LEU A 85 -16.61 -14.21 -20.07
C LEU A 85 -17.14 -13.72 -18.72
N PHE A 86 -16.75 -12.52 -18.27
CA PHE A 86 -17.27 -11.92 -17.03
C PHE A 86 -18.80 -11.84 -17.06
N GLU A 87 -19.38 -11.28 -18.12
CA GLU A 87 -20.84 -11.15 -18.25
C GLU A 87 -21.55 -12.50 -18.26
N ARG A 88 -21.01 -13.47 -19.00
CA ARG A 88 -21.57 -14.81 -19.06
C ARG A 88 -21.54 -15.48 -17.70
N VAL A 89 -20.43 -15.39 -16.98
CA VAL A 89 -20.27 -15.98 -15.65
C VAL A 89 -21.24 -15.35 -14.66
N LEU A 90 -21.32 -14.02 -14.61
CA LEU A 90 -22.16 -13.29 -13.64
C LEU A 90 -23.67 -13.42 -13.93
N THR A 91 -24.05 -13.70 -15.19
CA THR A 91 -25.47 -13.87 -15.58
C THR A 91 -25.92 -15.33 -15.55
N THR A 92 -25.06 -16.25 -16.01
CA THR A 92 -25.42 -17.67 -16.25
C THR A 92 -25.10 -18.55 -15.05
N SER A 93 -24.10 -18.19 -14.25
CA SER A 93 -23.67 -19.00 -13.12
C SER A 93 -24.48 -18.59 -11.91
N SER A 94 -25.38 -19.46 -11.45
CA SER A 94 -26.14 -19.28 -10.21
C SER A 94 -25.21 -19.42 -9.00
N LEU A 95 -24.35 -18.44 -8.79
CA LEU A 95 -23.39 -18.38 -7.70
C LEU A 95 -24.02 -17.71 -6.47
N GLN A 96 -23.63 -18.16 -5.29
CA GLN A 96 -24.02 -17.48 -4.06
C GLN A 96 -23.35 -16.10 -4.02
N PRO A 97 -24.05 -15.05 -3.54
CA PRO A 97 -23.50 -13.69 -3.49
C PRO A 97 -22.10 -13.62 -2.84
N ASN A 98 -21.86 -14.42 -1.80
CA ASN A 98 -20.59 -14.50 -1.10
C ASN A 98 -19.43 -14.95 -1.99
N GLU A 99 -19.67 -15.87 -2.91
CA GLU A 99 -18.66 -16.41 -3.82
C GLU A 99 -18.42 -15.52 -5.03
N THR A 100 -19.39 -14.64 -5.36
CA THR A 100 -19.27 -13.69 -6.47
C THR A 100 -18.42 -12.46 -6.15
N VAL A 101 -18.13 -12.20 -4.87
CA VAL A 101 -17.38 -11.02 -4.42
C VAL A 101 -16.03 -10.92 -5.15
N GLU A 102 -15.28 -12.01 -5.20
CA GLU A 102 -13.96 -12.03 -5.85
C GLU A 102 -14.04 -11.90 -7.37
N ILE A 103 -15.11 -12.40 -7.98
CA ILE A 103 -15.34 -12.24 -9.43
C ILE A 103 -15.62 -10.77 -9.75
N TRP A 104 -16.44 -10.11 -8.92
CA TRP A 104 -16.69 -8.68 -9.04
C TRP A 104 -15.44 -7.83 -8.79
N ASN A 105 -14.62 -8.18 -7.80
CA ASN A 105 -13.33 -7.53 -7.56
C ASN A 105 -12.42 -7.66 -8.78
N SER A 106 -12.31 -8.87 -9.34
CA SER A 106 -11.50 -9.12 -10.54
C SER A 106 -12.04 -8.37 -11.75
N PHE A 107 -13.37 -8.21 -11.89
CA PHE A 107 -13.95 -7.44 -12.99
C PHE A 107 -13.67 -5.93 -12.84
N LEU A 108 -13.72 -5.40 -11.62
CA LEU A 108 -13.35 -4.01 -11.36
C LEU A 108 -11.86 -3.75 -11.62
N GLU A 109 -10.98 -4.65 -11.18
CA GLU A 109 -9.53 -4.55 -11.46
C GLU A 109 -9.26 -4.59 -12.97
N PHE A 110 -9.98 -5.45 -13.69
CA PHE A 110 -9.90 -5.53 -15.14
C PHE A 110 -10.34 -4.22 -15.82
N GLU A 111 -11.53 -3.69 -15.52
CA GLU A 111 -11.99 -2.42 -16.11
C GLU A 111 -11.16 -1.21 -15.66
N ALA A 112 -10.58 -1.24 -14.45
CA ALA A 112 -9.67 -0.20 -14.00
C ALA A 112 -8.34 -0.19 -14.79
N GLY A 113 -7.88 -1.36 -15.25
CA GLY A 113 -6.64 -1.50 -16.01
C GLY A 113 -6.75 -1.14 -17.49
N ILE A 114 -7.90 -1.44 -18.13
CA ILE A 114 -8.06 -1.28 -19.59
C ILE A 114 -9.24 -0.40 -20.02
N GLY A 115 -10.16 -0.08 -19.11
CA GLY A 115 -11.42 0.60 -19.39
C GLY A 115 -11.38 2.11 -19.18
N ASP A 116 -12.56 2.74 -19.21
CA ASP A 116 -12.76 4.16 -18.94
C ASP A 116 -13.54 4.35 -17.63
N LEU A 117 -13.59 5.58 -17.12
CA LEU A 117 -14.32 5.87 -15.87
C LEU A 117 -15.80 5.46 -15.97
N SER A 118 -16.40 5.56 -17.16
CA SER A 118 -17.79 5.15 -17.40
C SER A 118 -17.99 3.64 -17.26
N SER A 119 -17.10 2.81 -17.82
CA SER A 119 -17.18 1.35 -17.69
C SER A 119 -17.00 0.91 -16.24
N ILE A 120 -16.02 1.48 -15.54
CA ILE A 120 -15.76 1.19 -14.11
C ILE A 120 -17.00 1.53 -13.28
N THR A 121 -17.57 2.72 -13.44
CA THR A 121 -18.76 3.13 -12.66
C THR A 121 -19.99 2.26 -12.98
N LYS A 122 -20.14 1.75 -14.21
CA LYS A 122 -21.24 0.82 -14.54
C LYS A 122 -21.08 -0.52 -13.81
N VAL A 123 -19.88 -1.08 -13.80
CA VAL A 123 -19.58 -2.33 -13.08
C VAL A 123 -19.74 -2.12 -11.57
N GLU A 124 -19.26 -0.99 -11.05
CA GLU A 124 -19.39 -0.60 -9.64
C GLU A 124 -20.85 -0.56 -9.19
N ARG A 125 -21.73 0.13 -9.92
CA ARG A 125 -23.17 0.17 -9.58
C ARG A 125 -23.79 -1.23 -9.59
N ARG A 126 -23.45 -2.06 -10.57
CA ARG A 126 -23.98 -3.44 -10.66
C ARG A 126 -23.50 -4.30 -9.50
N ARG A 127 -22.23 -4.19 -9.13
CA ARG A 127 -21.64 -4.89 -7.98
C ARG A 127 -22.36 -4.51 -6.70
N THR A 128 -22.55 -3.21 -6.44
CA THR A 128 -23.25 -2.75 -5.23
C THR A 128 -24.67 -3.30 -5.18
N LEU A 129 -25.44 -3.21 -6.27
CA LEU A 129 -26.81 -3.75 -6.32
C LEU A 129 -26.87 -5.27 -6.11
N ALA A 130 -25.88 -6.01 -6.59
CA ALA A 130 -25.80 -7.46 -6.41
C ALA A 130 -25.40 -7.87 -4.99
N LEU A 131 -24.53 -7.11 -4.33
CA LEU A 131 -23.93 -7.44 -3.03
C LEU A 131 -24.63 -6.76 -1.84
N GLU A 132 -25.35 -5.66 -2.05
CA GLU A 132 -26.03 -4.89 -0.99
C GLU A 132 -26.96 -5.78 -0.14
N LYS A 133 -27.68 -6.71 -0.79
CA LYS A 133 -28.58 -7.65 -0.10
C LYS A 133 -27.84 -8.70 0.75
N ALA A 134 -26.63 -9.06 0.35
CA ALA A 134 -25.84 -10.09 1.02
C ALA A 134 -24.94 -9.52 2.12
N PHE A 135 -24.50 -8.27 1.97
CA PHE A 135 -23.55 -7.61 2.86
C PHE A 135 -24.06 -6.25 3.37
N PRO A 136 -25.09 -6.24 4.25
CA PRO A 136 -25.71 -5.00 4.73
C PRO A 136 -24.79 -4.14 5.62
N ARG A 137 -23.65 -4.68 6.09
CA ARG A 137 -22.66 -3.95 6.89
C ARG A 137 -21.63 -3.20 6.05
N CYS A 138 -21.54 -3.47 4.75
CA CYS A 138 -20.57 -2.83 3.88
C CYS A 138 -21.05 -1.44 3.47
N THR A 139 -20.29 -0.42 3.87
CA THR A 139 -20.54 0.97 3.50
C THR A 139 -20.03 1.27 2.08
N GLU A 140 -20.50 2.35 1.45
CA GLU A 140 -19.96 2.82 0.17
C GLU A 140 -18.44 3.06 0.24
N ALA A 141 -17.95 3.56 1.37
CA ALA A 141 -16.51 3.74 1.62
C ALA A 141 -15.75 2.41 1.62
N SER A 142 -16.35 1.33 2.14
CA SER A 142 -15.77 -0.02 2.09
C SER A 142 -15.60 -0.50 0.65
N TRP A 143 -16.59 -0.26 -0.21
CA TRP A 143 -16.52 -0.62 -1.64
C TRP A 143 -15.49 0.20 -2.40
N ALA A 144 -15.33 1.48 -2.04
CA ALA A 144 -14.31 2.35 -2.63
C ALA A 144 -12.88 1.87 -2.35
N ILE A 145 -12.63 1.22 -1.21
CA ILE A 145 -11.31 0.63 -0.90
C ILE A 145 -10.94 -0.41 -1.96
N ASP A 146 -11.88 -1.27 -2.37
CA ASP A 146 -11.61 -2.31 -3.37
C ASP A 146 -11.33 -1.77 -4.77
N LYS A 147 -11.77 -0.55 -5.08
CA LYS A 147 -11.51 0.11 -6.36
C LYS A 147 -10.08 0.61 -6.45
N TYR A 148 -9.53 1.10 -5.34
CA TYR A 148 -8.20 1.73 -5.30
C TYR A 148 -7.12 0.83 -4.69
N LYS A 149 -7.49 -0.33 -4.12
CA LYS A 149 -6.50 -1.30 -3.65
C LYS A 149 -5.70 -1.84 -4.83
N PHE A 150 -4.43 -2.11 -4.59
CA PHE A 150 -3.58 -2.80 -5.54
C PHE A 150 -2.78 -3.85 -4.79
N GLN A 151 -3.01 -5.13 -5.11
CA GLN A 151 -2.41 -6.25 -4.39
C GLN A 151 -2.66 -6.15 -2.87
N ASP A 152 -1.60 -5.99 -2.08
CA ASP A 152 -1.60 -5.82 -0.63
C ASP A 152 -1.56 -4.35 -0.17
N LEU A 153 -1.59 -3.40 -1.09
CA LEU A 153 -1.63 -1.97 -0.81
C LEU A 153 -3.07 -1.47 -0.71
N TYR A 154 -3.36 -0.82 0.41
CA TYR A 154 -4.64 -0.20 0.70
C TYR A 154 -4.50 1.34 0.74
N PRO A 155 -5.54 2.09 0.35
CA PRO A 155 -5.50 3.55 0.35
C PRO A 155 -5.51 4.18 1.75
N CYS A 156 -5.78 3.39 2.80
CA CYS A 156 -5.88 3.85 4.19
C CYS A 156 -5.08 2.93 5.13
N SER A 157 -4.86 3.38 6.36
CA SER A 157 -4.21 2.57 7.39
C SER A 157 -5.13 1.47 7.92
N LEU A 158 -4.57 0.35 8.40
CA LEU A 158 -5.38 -0.79 8.88
C LEU A 158 -6.39 -0.42 9.98
N ASN A 159 -6.09 0.58 10.81
CA ASN A 159 -6.99 1.07 11.86
C ASN A 159 -8.17 1.87 11.28
N GLU A 160 -7.95 2.64 10.22
CA GLU A 160 -9.00 3.33 9.49
C GLU A 160 -9.88 2.33 8.74
N LEU A 161 -9.31 1.31 8.09
CA LEU A 161 -10.07 0.25 7.41
C LEU A 161 -11.01 -0.47 8.38
N LYS A 162 -10.50 -0.84 9.57
CA LYS A 162 -11.33 -1.46 10.62
C LYS A 162 -12.49 -0.56 11.05
N SER A 163 -12.21 0.73 11.23
CA SER A 163 -13.23 1.72 11.60
C SER A 163 -14.28 1.92 10.49
N LEU A 164 -13.88 1.80 9.22
CA LEU A 164 -14.78 1.86 8.05
C LEU A 164 -15.63 0.59 7.87
N GLY A 165 -15.41 -0.43 8.70
CA GLY A 165 -16.10 -1.72 8.59
C GLY A 165 -15.60 -2.58 7.43
N TYR A 166 -14.40 -2.30 6.91
CA TYR A 166 -13.78 -3.11 5.86
C TYR A 166 -13.30 -4.43 6.46
N GLU A 167 -13.92 -5.53 6.05
CA GLU A 167 -13.54 -6.87 6.51
C GLU A 167 -12.66 -7.55 5.45
N PRO A 168 -11.37 -7.85 5.75
CA PRO A 168 -10.41 -8.39 4.77
C PRO A 168 -10.76 -9.80 4.27
N GLN A 169 -11.81 -10.42 4.80
CA GLN A 169 -12.37 -11.68 4.30
C GLN A 169 -12.98 -11.53 2.89
N GLN A 170 -13.14 -10.30 2.40
CA GLN A 170 -13.61 -9.95 1.04
C GLN A 170 -12.47 -9.79 0.01
N ALA A 171 -11.22 -10.06 0.42
CA ALA A 171 -10.01 -9.87 -0.38
C ALA A 171 -9.14 -11.13 -0.39
N ILE A 172 -9.75 -12.31 -0.51
CA ILE A 172 -9.02 -13.54 -0.80
C ILE A 172 -8.78 -13.56 -2.32
N THR A 173 -7.87 -12.71 -2.77
CA THR A 173 -7.28 -12.89 -4.10
C THR A 173 -6.62 -14.26 -4.11
N SER A 174 -6.82 -15.07 -5.14
CA SER A 174 -6.28 -16.44 -5.23
C SER A 174 -4.75 -16.54 -5.03
N LEU A 175 -4.02 -15.45 -5.28
CA LEU A 175 -2.59 -15.28 -4.97
C LEU A 175 -2.28 -15.10 -3.46
N ALA A 176 -3.19 -14.49 -2.70
CA ALA A 176 -3.08 -14.35 -1.24
C ALA A 176 -3.23 -15.70 -0.53
N SER A 177 -4.06 -16.61 -1.05
CA SER A 177 -4.19 -17.98 -0.53
C SER A 177 -2.90 -18.77 -0.64
N VAL A 178 -2.18 -18.64 -1.78
CA VAL A 178 -0.86 -19.25 -1.98
C VAL A 178 0.17 -18.63 -1.04
N ARG A 179 0.13 -17.31 -0.84
CA ARG A 179 1.05 -16.61 0.07
C ARG A 179 0.78 -16.99 1.53
N ARG A 180 -0.47 -17.10 1.96
CA ARG A 180 -0.88 -17.52 3.31
C ARG A 180 -0.46 -18.96 3.64
N LEU A 181 -0.55 -19.86 2.66
CA LEU A 181 -0.01 -21.23 2.75
C LEU A 181 1.52 -21.26 2.83
N MET A 182 2.20 -20.36 2.12
CA MET A 182 3.66 -20.22 2.19
C MET A 182 4.11 -19.60 3.53
N THR A 183 3.35 -18.65 4.06
CA THR A 183 3.60 -18.02 5.37
C THR A 183 3.32 -19.00 6.53
N SER A 184 2.35 -19.91 6.41
CA SER A 184 2.10 -20.94 7.43
C SER A 184 3.17 -22.05 7.47
N LEU A 185 4.04 -22.13 6.46
CA LEU A 185 5.17 -23.06 6.42
C LEU A 185 6.47 -22.45 6.96
N SER A 186 6.45 -21.18 7.38
CA SER A 186 7.56 -20.56 8.10
C SER A 186 7.32 -20.68 9.60
N PRO A 187 8.22 -21.29 10.38
CA PRO A 187 8.05 -21.36 11.83
C PRO A 187 8.18 -19.96 12.43
N GLN A 188 7.06 -19.40 12.88
CA GLN A 188 7.04 -18.28 13.82
C GLN A 188 7.25 -18.83 15.24
N PRO A 189 8.00 -18.12 16.10
CA PRO A 189 8.17 -18.53 17.49
C PRO A 189 6.83 -18.43 18.23
N GLU A 190 6.41 -19.55 18.81
CA GLU A 190 5.20 -19.68 19.60
C GLU A 190 5.26 -18.79 20.86
N ALA A 191 4.26 -17.93 21.04
CA ALA A 191 3.86 -17.46 22.36
C ALA A 191 2.50 -18.09 22.68
N THR A 192 2.53 -19.06 23.59
CA THR A 192 1.43 -19.95 23.92
C THR A 192 0.35 -19.24 24.75
N THR A 193 -0.89 -19.44 24.32
CA THR A 193 -2.17 -19.10 24.95
C THR A 193 -2.37 -19.79 26.31
N THR A 194 -3.09 -19.17 27.26
CA THR A 194 -4.08 -19.90 28.08
C THR A 194 -5.24 -18.99 28.51
N HIS A 195 -6.46 -19.48 28.26
CA HIS A 195 -7.76 -18.92 28.62
C HIS A 195 -8.06 -18.97 30.13
N GLN A 196 -8.87 -18.02 30.65
CA GLN A 196 -10.11 -18.36 31.36
C GLN A 196 -11.03 -17.14 31.57
N GLN A 197 -12.34 -17.39 31.37
CA GLN A 197 -13.47 -16.53 31.73
C GLN A 197 -13.63 -16.42 33.26
N SER A 198 -14.16 -15.29 33.76
CA SER A 198 -15.30 -15.26 34.72
C SER A 198 -15.69 -13.84 35.14
N ASN A 199 -16.96 -13.74 35.54
CA ASN A 199 -17.73 -12.55 35.93
C ASN A 199 -17.39 -12.00 37.33
N SER A 200 -17.77 -10.72 37.53
CA SER A 200 -18.42 -10.09 38.70
C SER A 200 -17.77 -10.10 40.11
N ALA A 201 -17.58 -8.86 40.60
CA ALA A 201 -17.95 -8.29 41.91
C ALA A 201 -17.21 -8.66 43.23
N SER A 202 -16.73 -7.57 43.87
CA SER A 202 -16.71 -7.21 45.31
C SER A 202 -15.80 -7.89 46.34
N ASN A 203 -15.00 -7.00 46.95
CA ASN A 203 -14.67 -6.80 48.38
C ASN A 203 -13.59 -7.62 49.13
N ASN A 204 -12.72 -6.80 49.73
CA ASN A 204 -12.05 -6.86 51.04
C ASN A 204 -10.85 -7.78 51.29
N GLY A 205 -9.80 -7.18 51.86
CA GLY A 205 -9.04 -7.78 52.96
C GLY A 205 -7.54 -8.00 52.74
N THR A 206 -6.73 -7.01 53.12
CA THR A 206 -5.41 -7.09 53.78
C THR A 206 -4.65 -8.43 53.81
N LYS A 207 -3.38 -8.46 53.37
CA LYS A 207 -2.15 -8.62 54.19
C LYS A 207 -0.90 -8.92 53.33
N ASN A 208 0.21 -8.33 53.77
CA ASN A 208 1.60 -8.54 53.38
C ASN A 208 2.00 -10.00 53.11
N LEU A 209 2.90 -10.22 52.15
CA LEU A 209 4.17 -10.95 52.38
C LEU A 209 5.15 -10.76 51.20
N LYS A 210 6.39 -10.41 51.53
CA LYS A 210 7.57 -10.37 50.66
C LYS A 210 8.02 -11.80 50.32
N SER A 211 8.51 -12.05 49.11
CA SER A 211 9.74 -12.82 48.92
C SER A 211 10.24 -12.72 47.48
N SER A 212 11.52 -12.41 47.38
CA SER A 212 12.37 -12.39 46.20
C SER A 212 12.54 -13.78 45.60
N SER A 213 12.80 -13.88 44.29
CA SER A 213 13.99 -14.58 43.79
C SER A 213 14.25 -14.27 42.32
N ASN A 214 15.52 -13.92 42.12
CA ASN A 214 16.20 -13.49 40.92
C ASN A 214 16.68 -14.72 40.12
N ARG A 215 16.67 -14.67 38.78
CA ARG A 215 17.77 -15.12 37.91
C ARG A 215 17.42 -14.98 36.42
N GLN A 216 17.95 -13.91 35.84
CA GLN A 216 18.46 -13.91 34.47
C GLN A 216 19.85 -14.56 34.45
N VAL A 217 20.18 -15.28 33.38
CA VAL A 217 21.51 -15.54 32.78
C VAL A 217 21.21 -16.30 31.47
N SER A 218 21.78 -16.09 30.29
CA SER A 218 22.73 -15.12 29.71
C SER A 218 22.78 -15.41 28.20
N ASN A 219 23.13 -14.46 27.34
CA ASN A 219 24.39 -14.35 26.57
C ASN A 219 23.99 -14.08 25.10
N LYS A 220 24.68 -13.34 24.23
CA LYS A 220 26.07 -12.89 24.07
C LYS A 220 26.06 -11.98 22.84
N PHE A 221 26.91 -10.94 22.79
CA PHE A 221 27.60 -10.33 21.62
C PHE A 221 28.09 -8.95 22.10
N LEU A 222 29.27 -8.43 21.76
CA LEU A 222 30.58 -8.96 21.41
C LEU A 222 31.56 -7.83 21.84
N ASN A 223 32.79 -8.20 22.14
CA ASN A 223 33.79 -7.45 22.90
C ASN A 223 34.64 -6.46 22.05
N GLY A 224 35.26 -5.49 22.74
CA GLY A 224 36.47 -4.76 22.33
C GLY A 224 36.28 -3.24 22.27
N GLN A 225 37.01 -2.39 22.99
CA GLN A 225 38.31 -2.51 23.67
C GLN A 225 38.44 -1.44 24.78
N THR A 226 39.07 -1.85 25.90
CA THR A 226 40.12 -1.14 26.69
C THR A 226 39.83 0.27 27.26
N SER A 227 40.07 0.62 28.53
CA SER A 227 40.88 0.00 29.59
C SER A 227 40.57 0.62 30.96
N GLU A 228 40.60 -0.23 31.99
CA GLU A 228 41.22 -0.10 33.34
C GLU A 228 40.86 1.14 34.20
N LEU A 229 40.40 1.01 35.46
CA LEU A 229 41.08 0.35 36.57
C LEU A 229 40.09 -0.09 37.69
N PHE A 230 40.39 -1.26 38.26
CA PHE A 230 39.98 -1.78 39.58
C PHE A 230 40.35 -0.77 40.71
N GLU A 231 39.78 -0.75 41.93
CA GLU A 231 39.70 -1.85 42.90
C GLU A 231 38.84 -1.45 44.14
N THR A 232 38.40 -2.48 44.85
CA THR A 232 37.57 -2.65 46.07
C THR A 232 37.93 -1.82 47.32
N HIS A 233 36.94 -1.44 48.16
CA HIS A 233 36.53 -2.16 49.40
C HIS A 233 35.48 -1.40 50.26
N ASP A 234 34.57 -2.20 50.80
CA ASP A 234 33.53 -2.11 51.85
C ASP A 234 33.48 -0.95 52.87
N GLY A 235 32.24 -0.62 53.28
CA GLY A 235 31.94 0.04 54.56
C GLY A 235 30.56 0.69 54.61
N GLU A 236 29.62 0.05 55.31
CA GLU A 236 28.26 0.55 55.58
C GLU A 236 28.25 1.84 56.42
N SER A 237 27.41 2.82 56.06
CA SER A 237 26.75 3.67 57.06
C SER A 237 25.53 4.40 56.48
N GLU A 238 24.48 4.31 57.28
CA GLU A 238 23.11 4.81 57.21
C GLU A 238 22.98 6.35 57.28
N PHE A 239 21.82 6.86 56.86
CA PHE A 239 21.22 8.19 57.16
C PHE A 239 21.74 9.48 56.48
N GLY A 240 20.78 10.26 55.97
CA GLY A 240 20.80 11.72 56.04
C GLY A 240 20.80 12.48 54.72
N LEU A 241 19.70 13.18 54.44
CA LEU A 241 19.68 14.34 53.55
C LEU A 241 20.46 15.49 54.22
N ASP A 242 21.53 15.99 53.61
CA ASP A 242 21.86 17.41 53.58
C ASP A 242 22.96 17.73 52.57
N GLY A 243 22.93 18.96 52.05
CA GLY A 243 23.59 19.35 50.80
C GLY A 243 25.10 19.66 50.83
N SER A 244 25.55 20.08 49.65
CA SER A 244 26.84 20.66 49.27
C SER A 244 28.02 19.70 48.98
N ASN A 245 28.16 19.32 47.70
CA ASN A 245 29.36 19.63 46.91
C ASN A 245 29.16 19.18 45.46
N GLN A 246 28.88 20.15 44.60
CA GLN A 246 28.77 19.98 43.17
C GLN A 246 30.14 19.57 42.60
N SER A 247 30.26 18.32 42.15
CA SER A 247 31.28 17.97 41.16
C SER A 247 30.98 18.79 39.90
N ASN A 248 31.91 19.68 39.59
CA ASN A 248 31.85 20.68 38.52
C ASN A 248 31.91 20.01 37.13
N MET A 249 30.89 19.23 36.78
CA MET A 249 30.62 18.83 35.41
C MET A 249 29.75 19.94 34.82
N CYS A 250 30.26 20.70 33.86
CA CYS A 250 29.45 21.64 33.10
C CYS A 250 28.38 20.84 32.35
N LEU A 251 27.18 20.71 32.93
CA LEU A 251 26.03 20.23 32.19
C LEU A 251 25.62 21.34 31.20
N PRO A 252 25.38 21.00 29.92
CA PRO A 252 24.80 21.96 28.99
C PRO A 252 23.45 22.42 29.55
N ASP A 253 23.22 23.74 29.53
CA ASP A 253 21.95 24.32 29.93
C ASP A 253 20.86 23.89 28.93
N LEU A 254 20.03 22.93 29.34
CA LEU A 254 18.95 22.39 28.52
C LEU A 254 17.73 23.34 28.49
N ASP A 255 17.66 24.33 29.37
CA ASP A 255 16.56 25.32 29.39
C ASP A 255 16.67 26.30 28.21
N GLN A 256 17.85 26.39 27.58
CA GLN A 256 18.08 27.16 26.36
C GLN A 256 17.89 26.33 25.07
N MET A 257 17.67 25.02 25.17
CA MET A 257 17.45 24.17 24.01
C MET A 257 15.98 24.17 23.61
N LEU A 258 15.70 24.67 22.40
CA LEU A 258 14.39 24.46 21.78
C LEU A 258 14.15 22.95 21.62
N PRO A 259 13.01 22.41 22.10
CA PRO A 259 12.69 21.01 21.91
C PRO A 259 12.73 20.66 20.42
N PHE A 260 13.53 19.65 20.06
CA PHE A 260 13.56 19.12 18.70
C PHE A 260 12.16 18.62 18.34
N LYS A 261 11.44 19.39 17.53
CA LYS A 261 10.14 19.01 16.98
C LYS A 261 10.35 18.45 15.58
N PRO A 262 10.33 17.13 15.38
CA PRO A 262 10.38 16.57 14.04
C PRO A 262 9.14 17.05 13.26
N ALA A 263 9.37 17.90 12.25
CA ALA A 263 8.32 18.37 11.37
C ALA A 263 7.99 17.24 10.38
N MET A 264 6.88 16.53 10.63
CA MET A 264 6.47 15.37 9.82
C MET A 264 6.08 15.74 8.38
N ASN A 265 5.86 17.03 8.10
CA ASN A 265 5.78 17.60 6.76
C ASN A 265 6.17 19.10 6.82
N PRO A 266 7.31 19.54 6.26
CA PRO A 266 7.53 20.96 6.03
C PRO A 266 6.38 21.52 5.19
N GLY A 267 5.78 22.63 5.65
CA GLY A 267 4.72 23.32 4.90
C GLY A 267 5.17 23.69 3.49
N PHE A 268 4.22 23.92 2.58
CA PHE A 268 4.49 24.25 1.18
C PHE A 268 5.49 25.42 1.06
N GLY A 269 6.66 25.18 0.45
CA GLY A 269 7.73 26.18 0.28
C GLY A 269 8.77 26.27 1.40
N ALA A 270 8.70 25.43 2.45
CA ALA A 270 9.75 25.37 3.46
C ALA A 270 10.95 24.56 2.96
N HIS A 271 12.15 25.06 3.22
CA HIS A 271 13.41 24.37 2.90
C HIS A 271 13.99 23.76 4.17
N SER A 272 14.37 22.48 4.07
CA SER A 272 15.03 21.76 5.15
C SER A 272 16.53 22.03 5.10
N VAL A 273 17.08 22.61 6.17
CA VAL A 273 18.52 22.87 6.35
C VAL A 273 18.94 22.22 7.67
N PRO A 274 20.21 21.78 7.86
CA PRO A 274 20.69 21.37 9.17
C PRO A 274 20.41 22.47 10.21
N GLY A 275 19.50 22.19 11.15
CA GLY A 275 18.97 23.18 12.11
C GLY A 275 17.46 23.40 12.05
N GLY A 276 16.75 22.89 11.04
CA GLY A 276 15.28 22.87 11.00
C GLY A 276 14.69 23.22 9.64
N THR A 277 13.43 23.67 9.66
CA THR A 277 12.70 24.13 8.47
C THR A 277 12.65 25.66 8.49
N PHE A 278 13.26 26.32 7.53
CA PHE A 278 13.22 27.78 7.44
C PHE A 278 12.12 28.21 6.45
N PRO A 279 11.25 29.17 6.82
CA PRO A 279 10.23 29.68 5.91
C PRO A 279 10.90 30.50 4.79
N PRO A 280 10.32 30.54 3.59
CA PRO A 280 10.85 31.41 2.53
C PRO A 280 10.78 32.88 2.98
N PRO A 281 11.71 33.75 2.54
CA PRO A 281 11.64 35.18 2.76
C PRO A 281 10.24 35.74 2.44
N PRO A 282 9.71 36.72 3.21
CA PRO A 282 8.34 37.21 3.04
C PRO A 282 7.98 37.63 1.61
N ALA A 283 8.94 38.23 0.89
CA ALA A 283 8.77 38.60 -0.52
C ALA A 283 8.54 37.39 -1.44
N ILE A 284 9.24 36.28 -1.20
CA ILE A 284 9.07 35.02 -1.94
C ILE A 284 7.74 34.36 -1.54
N GLY A 285 7.36 34.41 -0.26
CA GLY A 285 6.05 33.94 0.21
C GLY A 285 4.89 34.67 -0.47
N MET A 286 5.00 35.98 -0.67
CA MET A 286 4.01 36.78 -1.42
C MET A 286 3.95 36.44 -2.91
N LEU A 287 5.07 36.02 -3.51
CA LEU A 287 5.10 35.56 -4.89
C LEU A 287 4.45 34.18 -5.01
N LEU A 288 4.84 33.23 -4.15
CA LEU A 288 4.30 31.86 -4.12
C LEU A 288 2.77 31.84 -3.92
N SER A 289 2.22 32.79 -3.13
CA SER A 289 0.77 32.88 -2.94
C SER A 289 0.00 33.41 -4.16
N ARG A 290 0.69 34.02 -5.12
CA ARG A 290 0.12 34.51 -6.38
C ARG A 290 0.35 33.56 -7.56
N LEU A 291 1.31 32.65 -7.44
CA LEU A 291 1.61 31.67 -8.48
C LEU A 291 0.51 30.60 -8.53
N PRO A 292 0.24 30.03 -9.71
CA PRO A 292 -0.69 28.92 -9.82
C PRO A 292 -0.10 27.67 -9.16
N GLN A 293 -0.96 26.70 -8.82
CA GLN A 293 -0.53 25.46 -8.17
C GLN A 293 0.57 24.77 -9.00
N THR A 294 1.54 24.14 -8.33
CA THR A 294 2.70 23.52 -8.99
C THR A 294 2.32 22.51 -10.08
N GLY A 295 1.21 21.78 -9.91
CA GLY A 295 0.69 20.83 -10.91
C GLY A 295 0.09 21.46 -12.17
N SER A 296 -0.10 22.78 -12.21
CA SER A 296 -0.60 23.50 -13.39
C SER A 296 0.49 23.79 -14.43
N PHE A 297 1.75 23.67 -14.06
CA PHE A 297 2.87 23.90 -14.96
C PHE A 297 3.28 22.61 -15.66
N TRP A 298 3.04 22.55 -16.98
CA TRP A 298 3.34 21.39 -17.84
C TRP A 298 4.57 21.61 -18.74
N GLY A 299 5.37 22.64 -18.47
CA GLY A 299 6.63 22.92 -19.16
C GLY A 299 6.59 24.06 -20.18
N PRO A 300 7.72 24.34 -20.86
CA PRO A 300 9.02 23.66 -20.81
C PRO A 300 9.75 23.86 -19.48
N TYR A 301 10.40 22.81 -18.97
CA TYR A 301 11.18 22.91 -17.73
C TYR A 301 12.45 23.73 -17.99
N VAL A 302 12.66 24.75 -17.16
CA VAL A 302 13.87 25.57 -17.18
C VAL A 302 14.98 24.82 -16.45
N ASP A 303 16.18 24.81 -17.01
CA ASP A 303 17.37 24.34 -16.29
C ASP A 303 17.62 25.30 -15.12
N ILE A 304 17.36 24.80 -13.91
CA ILE A 304 17.44 25.58 -12.67
C ILE A 304 18.89 25.99 -12.41
N ASP A 305 19.85 25.14 -12.74
CA ASP A 305 21.26 25.41 -12.49
C ASP A 305 21.78 26.50 -13.43
N GLU A 306 21.39 26.44 -14.71
CA GLU A 306 21.70 27.50 -15.67
C GLU A 306 21.03 28.83 -15.27
N LEU A 307 19.76 28.79 -14.88
CA LEU A 307 19.05 29.98 -14.38
C LEU A 307 19.72 30.57 -13.14
N CYS A 308 20.10 29.74 -12.17
CA CYS A 308 20.82 30.16 -10.98
C CYS A 308 22.19 30.75 -11.32
N ASN A 309 22.89 30.18 -12.30
CA ASN A 309 24.16 30.73 -12.78
C ASN A 309 23.97 32.09 -13.46
N ILE A 310 22.93 32.27 -14.29
CA ILE A 310 22.59 33.56 -14.89
C ILE A 310 22.29 34.57 -13.79
N VAL A 311 21.45 34.22 -12.81
CA VAL A 311 21.12 35.09 -11.66
C VAL A 311 22.38 35.46 -10.88
N ARG A 312 23.30 34.51 -10.67
CA ARG A 312 24.53 34.76 -9.92
C ARG A 312 25.52 35.66 -10.64
N VAL A 313 25.62 35.55 -11.97
CA VAL A 313 26.57 36.30 -12.80
C VAL A 313 26.01 37.67 -13.19
N SER A 314 24.70 37.86 -13.14
CA SER A 314 24.05 39.13 -13.49
C SER A 314 24.20 40.18 -12.39
N ASP A 315 24.55 41.41 -12.78
CA ASP A 315 24.47 42.58 -11.90
C ASP A 315 23.03 43.14 -11.93
N PHE A 316 22.29 42.89 -10.86
CA PHE A 316 20.90 43.32 -10.75
C PHE A 316 20.74 44.83 -10.60
N ASP A 317 21.76 45.54 -10.10
CA ASP A 317 21.68 46.98 -9.89
C ASP A 317 21.72 47.72 -11.24
N GLU A 318 22.56 47.27 -12.17
CA GLU A 318 22.61 47.82 -13.53
C GLU A 318 21.32 47.52 -14.31
N LEU A 319 20.81 46.29 -14.21
CA LEU A 319 19.53 45.90 -14.83
C LEU A 319 18.35 46.68 -14.28
N PHE A 320 18.28 46.89 -12.96
CA PHE A 320 17.21 47.64 -12.33
C PHE A 320 17.24 49.11 -12.75
N ASN A 321 18.43 49.72 -12.78
CA ASN A 321 18.60 51.10 -13.22
C ASN A 321 18.20 51.27 -14.71
N SER A 322 18.62 50.35 -15.57
CA SER A 322 18.22 50.33 -16.99
C SER A 322 16.70 50.20 -17.17
N LEU A 323 16.04 49.35 -16.38
CA LEU A 323 14.59 49.17 -16.42
C LEU A 323 13.82 50.40 -15.92
N VAL A 324 14.35 51.09 -14.89
CA VAL A 324 13.80 52.36 -14.40
C VAL A 324 13.96 53.47 -15.44
N GLU A 325 15.09 53.54 -16.14
CA GLU A 325 15.32 54.49 -17.24
C GLU A 325 14.39 54.23 -18.42
N LEU A 326 14.20 52.96 -18.82
CA LEU A 326 13.23 52.57 -19.85
C LEU A 326 11.81 52.99 -19.50
N LYS A 327 11.38 52.79 -18.24
CA LYS A 327 10.05 53.18 -17.77
C LYS A 327 9.87 54.70 -17.71
N ARG A 328 10.92 55.45 -17.34
CA ARG A 328 10.92 56.92 -17.41
C ARG A 328 10.78 57.40 -18.87
N ASN A 329 11.48 56.77 -19.80
CA ASN A 329 11.40 57.11 -21.23
C ASN A 329 10.04 56.78 -21.85
N ASP A 330 9.38 55.69 -21.45
CA ASP A 330 8.04 55.36 -21.96
C ASP A 330 6.94 56.27 -21.40
N SER A 331 7.11 56.80 -20.18
CA SER A 331 6.22 57.83 -19.63
C SER A 331 6.35 59.20 -20.30
N SER A 332 7.38 59.41 -21.13
CA SER A 332 7.65 60.65 -21.86
C SER A 332 7.08 60.68 -23.29
N LYS A 333 6.59 59.54 -23.82
CA LYS A 333 5.96 59.50 -25.15
C LYS A 333 4.52 60.06 -25.06
N PRO A 334 4.13 61.06 -25.88
CA PRO A 334 2.78 61.59 -25.86
C PRO A 334 1.78 60.51 -26.29
N ARG A 335 0.76 60.31 -25.44
CA ARG A 335 -0.34 59.36 -25.66
C ARG A 335 -1.14 59.81 -26.89
N THR A 336 -0.89 59.24 -28.07
CA THR A 336 -1.71 59.47 -29.27
C THR A 336 -3.12 58.92 -29.01
N LYS A 337 -4.08 59.82 -28.82
CA LYS A 337 -5.51 59.47 -28.76
C LYS A 337 -5.91 58.85 -30.09
N ARG A 338 -6.14 57.53 -30.13
CA ARG A 338 -6.89 56.91 -31.22
C ARG A 338 -8.31 57.48 -31.18
N ALA A 339 -8.70 58.18 -32.24
CA ALA A 339 -10.07 58.61 -32.45
C ALA A 339 -11.00 57.39 -32.49
N ARG A 340 -12.12 57.47 -31.76
CA ARG A 340 -13.25 56.56 -31.91
C ARG A 340 -13.77 56.70 -33.34
N GLN A 341 -13.75 55.62 -34.11
CA GLN A 341 -14.60 55.51 -35.30
C GLN A 341 -16.00 55.15 -34.81
N GLU A 342 -16.97 55.97 -35.19
CA GLU A 342 -18.41 55.77 -35.02
C GLU A 342 -18.94 54.65 -35.92
#